data_AF-A0AAV9NFZ3-F1
#
_entry.id   AF-A0AAV9NFZ3-F1
#
_cell.length_a   1.000
_cell.length_b   1.000
_cell.length_c   1.000
_cell.angle_alpha   90.00
_cell.angle_beta   90.00
_cell.angle_gamma   90.00
#
_symmetry.space_group_name_H-M   'P 1'
#
loop_
_entity.id
_entity.type
_entity.pdbx_description
1 polymer ?
#
loop_
_entity_poly.entity_id
_entity_poly.type
_entity_poly.pdbx_seq_one_letter_code
_entity_poly.pdbx_strand_id
1 'polypeptide(L)'
;MAEAIFKQMIASLVHQTRQQSFRHVRGLKPYHQNARHVATIPTADSHESKPEPPRWHPHTARPAPNQQPSSEQGRLEKLRADPEPRPFSSFLTDNYARQHNYLRISVTERCNLRCLYCMPEEGIDLSPPEKLLTTPEIVYLSELFVNQGVNKIRLTGGEPTVRKDIVDLMRQLGNLQSKGLKELCITTNGISLHRKLDAMAESGLTGVNLSLDTLDPFQFQIMTRRNGHDAVMKSIKRILEMNKLGAGIKLKINCVVMRGLNEREILPFVELGREQDLEVRFIEYMPFDGNKWSENKMLSYGEMLALIRQKYPDLEKVQDHKNDTSKTYRVPGFTGRMGFITSMTHNFCGTCNRLRITGDGNIKVCLFDNAEVSLRDLLRESNCGKPIDRETMDAIRQLEHDLPLQSSSSGSGLNVSEKQIQLLNVIGMAVKNKKEKHAGIGELENMKNRPMILIGG
;
A
#
# COMPACT_ATOMS: atom_id res chain seq x y z
N MET A 1 57.83 1.50 -18.97
CA MET A 1 57.52 2.93 -19.29
C MET A 1 56.06 3.31 -19.04
N ALA A 2 55.06 2.47 -19.35
CA ALA A 2 53.64 2.81 -19.13
C ALA A 2 53.22 2.95 -17.65
N GLU A 3 53.82 2.18 -16.74
CA GLU A 3 53.43 2.17 -15.31
C GLU A 3 53.91 3.41 -14.54
N ALA A 4 55.03 4.01 -14.97
CA ALA A 4 55.57 5.24 -14.36
C ALA A 4 54.71 6.46 -14.71
N ILE A 5 54.20 6.52 -15.95
CA ILE A 5 53.32 7.59 -16.43
C ILE A 5 51.96 7.54 -15.72
N PHE A 6 51.44 6.34 -15.47
CA PHE A 6 50.18 6.14 -14.75
C PHE A 6 50.27 6.59 -13.27
N LYS A 7 51.37 6.28 -12.58
CA LYS A 7 51.61 6.75 -11.19
C LYS A 7 51.77 8.28 -11.12
N GLN A 8 52.36 8.91 -12.13
CA GLN A 8 52.50 10.37 -12.20
C GLN A 8 51.15 11.09 -12.46
N MET A 9 50.26 10.51 -13.28
CA MET A 9 48.90 11.04 -13.49
C MET A 9 48.06 10.97 -12.21
N ILE A 10 48.12 9.87 -11.45
CA ILE A 10 47.37 9.74 -10.20
C ILE A 10 47.89 10.72 -9.13
N ALA A 11 49.21 10.91 -9.03
CA ALA A 11 49.79 11.87 -8.09
C ALA A 11 49.37 13.32 -8.39
N SER A 12 49.23 13.68 -9.68
CA SER A 12 48.77 15.02 -10.10
C SER A 12 47.28 15.24 -9.79
N LEU A 13 46.43 14.22 -9.98
CA LEU A 13 44.99 14.27 -9.68
C LEU A 13 44.69 14.37 -8.18
N VAL A 14 45.49 13.71 -7.33
CA VAL A 14 45.37 13.78 -5.87
C VAL A 14 45.84 15.15 -5.33
N HIS A 15 46.78 15.81 -6.00
CA HIS A 15 47.22 17.15 -5.61
C HIS A 15 46.23 18.27 -6.01
N GLN A 16 45.53 18.12 -7.15
CA GLN A 16 44.51 19.09 -7.58
C GLN A 16 43.22 19.03 -6.74
N THR A 17 42.82 17.84 -6.26
CA THR A 17 41.61 17.69 -5.43
C THR A 17 41.79 18.11 -3.98
N ARG A 18 43.04 18.24 -3.50
CA ARG A 18 43.33 18.66 -2.11
C ARG A 18 43.29 20.17 -1.89
N GLN A 19 43.35 20.99 -2.95
CA GLN A 19 43.38 22.46 -2.83
C GLN A 19 42.01 23.16 -2.89
N GLN A 20 40.92 22.46 -3.20
CA GLN A 20 39.57 23.07 -3.29
C GLN A 20 38.66 22.85 -2.07
N SER A 21 39.11 22.13 -1.03
CA SER A 21 38.27 21.79 0.15
C SER A 21 38.55 22.60 1.42
N PHE A 22 39.30 23.72 1.33
CA PHE A 22 39.56 24.59 2.47
C PHE A 22 39.50 26.07 2.08
N ARG A 23 38.28 26.63 2.02
CA ARG A 23 38.02 28.09 2.13
C ARG A 23 36.52 28.36 2.18
N HIS A 24 35.88 28.13 3.34
CA HIS A 24 34.80 28.97 3.91
C HIS A 24 34.19 28.29 5.15
N VAL A 25 34.86 28.46 6.31
CA VAL A 25 34.22 28.37 7.62
C VAL A 25 34.71 29.56 8.44
N ARG A 26 33.87 30.58 8.60
CA ARG A 26 34.01 31.64 9.61
C ARG A 26 32.61 32.03 10.08
N GLY A 27 32.33 31.79 11.36
CA GLY A 27 31.13 32.30 12.02
C GLY A 27 30.51 31.35 13.05
N LEU A 28 31.21 31.07 14.16
CA LEU A 28 30.59 30.49 15.36
C LEU A 28 30.84 31.44 16.54
N LYS A 29 29.74 31.93 17.15
CA LYS A 29 29.70 32.50 18.51
C LYS A 29 29.23 31.39 19.48
N PRO A 30 29.73 31.36 20.73
CA PRO A 30 29.56 30.22 21.62
C PRO A 30 28.23 30.29 22.39
N TYR A 31 27.58 29.13 22.57
CA TYR A 31 26.44 28.98 23.47
C TYR A 31 26.84 28.10 24.66
N HIS A 32 26.47 28.59 25.84
CA HIS A 32 26.88 28.15 27.17
C HIS A 32 26.55 26.68 27.49
N GLN A 33 27.55 25.96 28.00
CA GLN A 33 27.40 24.73 28.77
C GLN A 33 27.17 25.08 30.24
N ASN A 34 26.02 24.70 30.79
CA ASN A 34 25.84 24.67 32.25
C ASN A 34 26.25 23.29 32.77
N ALA A 35 27.45 23.25 33.33
CA ALA A 35 27.84 22.23 34.31
C ALA A 35 27.06 22.48 35.60
N ARG A 36 26.48 21.43 36.20
CA ARG A 36 26.03 21.45 37.58
C ARG A 36 26.82 20.45 38.41
N HIS A 37 27.15 20.94 39.59
CA HIS A 37 28.11 20.45 40.55
C HIS A 37 27.75 19.08 41.14
N VAL A 38 28.83 18.33 41.35
CA VAL A 38 28.95 17.22 42.29
C VAL A 38 28.76 17.74 43.73
N ALA A 39 27.92 17.07 44.51
CA ALA A 39 27.93 17.17 45.97
C ALA A 39 27.82 15.76 46.56
N THR A 40 28.65 15.55 47.58
CA THR A 40 29.07 14.33 48.26
C THR A 40 28.04 13.68 49.17
N ILE A 41 28.24 12.38 49.38
CA ILE A 41 27.55 11.40 50.25
C ILE A 41 27.77 11.71 51.75
N PRO A 42 26.88 11.24 52.65
CA PRO A 42 27.37 10.30 53.66
C PRO A 42 26.54 9.01 53.77
N THR A 43 27.27 7.99 54.19
CA THR A 43 27.09 6.54 54.20
C THR A 43 26.03 6.00 55.17
N ALA A 44 25.40 4.87 54.82
CA ALA A 44 25.27 3.71 55.72
C ALA A 44 24.80 2.44 54.98
N ASP A 45 25.64 1.41 55.13
CA ASP A 45 25.38 -0.02 55.19
C ASP A 45 24.88 -0.85 53.98
N SER A 46 25.75 -1.80 53.69
CA SER A 46 25.72 -2.92 52.78
C SER A 46 24.62 -3.94 53.08
N HIS A 47 23.87 -4.33 52.05
CA HIS A 47 23.52 -5.74 51.82
C HIS A 47 23.28 -5.98 50.33
N GLU A 48 24.21 -6.72 49.71
CA GLU A 48 24.13 -7.26 48.36
C GLU A 48 22.99 -8.30 48.29
N SER A 49 22.00 -8.06 47.42
CA SER A 49 21.10 -9.12 46.94
C SER A 49 20.84 -8.95 45.45
N LYS A 50 21.09 -10.02 44.69
CA LYS A 50 20.83 -10.10 43.24
C LYS A 50 19.32 -10.01 42.97
N PRO A 51 18.85 -9.28 41.94
CA PRO A 51 17.45 -9.33 41.55
C PRO A 51 17.14 -10.62 40.76
N GLU A 52 16.15 -11.39 41.21
CA GLU A 52 15.50 -12.48 40.48
C GLU A 52 14.72 -11.95 39.25
N PRO A 53 14.54 -12.76 38.18
CA PRO A 53 13.69 -12.39 37.05
C PRO A 53 12.19 -12.37 37.43
N PRO A 54 11.35 -11.57 36.77
CA PRO A 54 9.97 -11.35 37.17
C PRO A 54 9.12 -12.63 37.00
N ARG A 55 8.53 -13.10 38.10
CA ARG A 55 7.52 -14.17 38.13
C ARG A 55 6.16 -13.61 37.72
N TRP A 56 5.55 -14.22 36.72
CA TRP A 56 4.18 -13.92 36.29
C TRP A 56 3.19 -14.63 37.23
N HIS A 57 2.31 -13.88 37.91
CA HIS A 57 1.23 -14.43 38.73
C HIS A 57 -0.11 -14.29 38.00
N PRO A 58 -0.89 -15.36 37.83
CA PRO A 58 -2.24 -15.26 37.25
C PRO A 58 -3.19 -14.60 38.25
N HIS A 59 -3.91 -13.56 37.80
CA HIS A 59 -5.01 -12.98 38.57
C HIS A 59 -6.18 -13.96 38.65
N THR A 60 -6.38 -14.57 39.82
CA THR A 60 -7.63 -15.28 40.17
C THR A 60 -8.54 -14.34 40.97
N ALA A 61 -9.49 -13.70 40.29
CA ALA A 61 -10.57 -12.99 40.96
C ALA A 61 -11.64 -14.00 41.42
N ARG A 62 -11.91 -14.07 42.73
CA ARG A 62 -13.08 -14.77 43.29
C ARG A 62 -14.35 -13.94 43.03
N PRO A 63 -15.48 -14.54 42.62
CA PRO A 63 -16.74 -13.82 42.48
C PRO A 63 -17.45 -13.63 43.83
N ALA A 64 -18.06 -12.46 44.03
CA ALA A 64 -19.00 -12.19 45.11
C ALA A 64 -20.36 -12.87 44.83
N PRO A 65 -21.12 -13.30 45.86
CA PRO A 65 -22.36 -14.03 45.64
C PRO A 65 -23.58 -13.10 45.47
N ASN A 66 -24.44 -13.51 44.54
CA ASN A 66 -25.89 -13.29 44.51
C ASN A 66 -26.44 -11.97 43.91
N GLN A 67 -26.51 -11.91 42.58
CA GLN A 67 -27.59 -11.25 41.84
C GLN A 67 -28.05 -12.17 40.71
N GLN A 68 -29.36 -12.38 40.59
CA GLN A 68 -29.99 -13.31 39.65
C GLN A 68 -29.66 -12.94 38.18
N PRO A 69 -29.41 -13.92 37.29
CA PRO A 69 -29.06 -13.65 35.91
C PRO A 69 -30.31 -13.30 35.09
N SER A 70 -30.48 -12.03 34.75
CA SER A 70 -31.28 -11.64 33.58
C SER A 70 -30.54 -12.16 32.33
N SER A 71 -31.18 -13.03 31.59
CA SER A 71 -30.65 -13.87 30.51
C SER A 71 -29.60 -13.23 29.58
N GLU A 72 -28.32 -13.50 29.86
CA GLU A 72 -27.22 -13.32 28.88
C GLU A 72 -27.43 -14.16 27.59
N GLN A 73 -28.24 -15.21 27.67
CA GLN A 73 -28.67 -16.01 26.53
C GLN A 73 -29.35 -15.17 25.44
N GLY A 74 -30.23 -14.22 25.80
CA GLY A 74 -30.95 -13.40 24.81
C GLY A 74 -30.06 -12.42 24.03
N ARG A 75 -28.91 -12.02 24.59
CA ARG A 75 -27.96 -11.12 23.93
C ARG A 75 -26.97 -11.90 23.05
N LEU A 76 -26.51 -13.06 23.50
CA LEU A 76 -25.68 -13.97 22.70
C LEU A 76 -26.48 -14.63 21.56
N GLU A 77 -27.76 -14.95 21.76
CA GLU A 77 -28.63 -15.48 20.72
C GLU A 77 -29.01 -14.42 19.68
N LYS A 78 -29.20 -13.15 20.07
CA LYS A 78 -29.35 -12.03 19.12
C LYS A 78 -28.10 -11.78 18.27
N LEU A 79 -26.91 -12.06 18.80
CA LEU A 79 -25.64 -11.99 18.05
C LEU A 79 -25.41 -13.22 17.15
N ARG A 80 -26.03 -14.36 17.48
CA ARG A 80 -26.01 -15.60 16.67
C ARG A 80 -27.12 -15.66 15.63
N ALA A 81 -28.16 -14.84 15.77
CA ALA A 81 -29.32 -14.77 14.89
C ALA A 81 -29.19 -13.71 13.78
N ASP A 82 -27.98 -13.46 13.27
CA ASP A 82 -27.78 -12.76 12.00
C ASP A 82 -27.32 -13.82 10.96
N PRO A 83 -28.24 -14.59 10.35
CA PRO A 83 -27.92 -15.82 9.63
C PRO A 83 -27.50 -15.59 8.18
N GLU A 84 -27.34 -14.33 7.76
CA GLU A 84 -27.02 -13.98 6.38
C GLU A 84 -25.90 -12.91 6.40
N PRO A 85 -24.74 -13.12 5.74
CA PRO A 85 -23.85 -11.99 5.47
C PRO A 85 -24.70 -10.96 4.73
N ARG A 86 -24.82 -9.74 5.28
CA ARG A 86 -25.61 -8.66 4.66
C ARG A 86 -25.39 -8.67 3.15
N PRO A 87 -26.46 -8.71 2.33
CA PRO A 87 -26.32 -8.83 0.89
C PRO A 87 -25.39 -7.71 0.38
N PHE A 88 -24.43 -8.10 -0.45
CA PHE A 88 -23.45 -7.17 -1.01
C PHE A 88 -24.19 -6.02 -1.73
N SER A 89 -23.77 -4.78 -1.47
CA SER A 89 -24.54 -3.60 -1.90
C SER A 89 -24.68 -3.51 -3.42
N SER A 90 -25.88 -3.12 -3.86
CA SER A 90 -26.17 -2.82 -5.27
C SER A 90 -25.35 -1.62 -5.78
N PHE A 91 -24.95 -0.69 -4.90
CA PHE A 91 -24.09 0.44 -5.26
C PHE A 91 -22.68 0.01 -5.68
N LEU A 92 -22.21 -1.16 -5.24
CA LEU A 92 -20.88 -1.69 -5.59
C LEU A 92 -20.94 -2.85 -6.59
N THR A 93 -22.12 -3.09 -7.17
CA THR A 93 -22.34 -4.13 -8.19
C THR A 93 -22.57 -3.47 -9.53
N ASP A 94 -21.83 -3.88 -10.55
CA ASP A 94 -21.97 -3.30 -11.89
C ASP A 94 -22.98 -4.05 -12.77
N ASN A 95 -23.15 -3.57 -14.01
CA ASN A 95 -24.06 -4.15 -15.00
C ASN A 95 -23.66 -5.56 -15.49
N TYR A 96 -22.50 -6.06 -15.07
CA TYR A 96 -22.00 -7.40 -15.39
C TYR A 96 -22.01 -8.32 -14.15
N ALA A 97 -22.75 -7.94 -13.11
CA ALA A 97 -22.85 -8.65 -11.84
C ALA A 97 -21.51 -8.84 -11.10
N ARG A 98 -20.51 -8.00 -11.38
CA ARG A 98 -19.23 -8.01 -10.66
C ARG A 98 -19.38 -7.25 -9.35
N GLN A 99 -19.12 -7.93 -8.23
CA GLN A 99 -19.09 -7.34 -6.89
C GLN A 99 -17.73 -6.71 -6.60
N HIS A 100 -17.71 -5.41 -6.33
CA HIS A 100 -16.49 -4.64 -6.12
C HIS A 100 -16.08 -4.54 -4.66
N ASN A 101 -15.46 -5.60 -4.13
CA ASN A 101 -15.06 -5.67 -2.72
C ASN A 101 -13.63 -5.19 -2.41
N TYR A 102 -12.90 -4.66 -3.42
CA TYR A 102 -11.51 -4.27 -3.29
C TYR A 102 -11.28 -2.80 -3.66
N LEU A 103 -11.02 -1.97 -2.65
CA LEU A 103 -10.72 -0.54 -2.79
C LEU A 103 -9.20 -0.28 -2.75
N ARG A 104 -8.72 0.56 -3.68
CA ARG A 104 -7.33 1.04 -3.69
C ARG A 104 -7.31 2.56 -3.54
N ILE A 105 -6.55 3.06 -2.58
CA ILE A 105 -6.53 4.49 -2.24
C ILE A 105 -5.11 5.03 -2.47
N SER A 106 -4.97 6.00 -3.37
CA SER A 106 -3.74 6.78 -3.54
C SER A 106 -3.69 7.82 -2.42
N VAL A 107 -2.72 7.71 -1.50
CA VAL A 107 -2.68 8.55 -0.28
C VAL A 107 -1.71 9.73 -0.41
N THR A 108 -0.90 9.78 -1.46
CA THR A 108 0.10 10.83 -1.67
C THR A 108 0.58 10.82 -3.11
N GLU A 109 0.96 11.98 -3.64
CA GLU A 109 1.62 12.12 -4.95
C GLU A 109 3.14 12.02 -4.83
N ARG A 110 3.67 12.22 -3.62
CA ARG A 110 5.12 12.21 -3.37
C ARG A 110 5.68 10.80 -3.50
N CYS A 111 6.82 10.69 -4.18
CA CYS A 111 7.62 9.48 -4.25
C CYS A 111 9.10 9.81 -3.97
N ASN A 112 9.79 8.92 -3.27
CA ASN A 112 11.23 9.00 -3.01
C ASN A 112 12.10 8.31 -4.10
N LEU A 113 11.47 7.76 -5.14
CA LEU A 113 12.12 7.20 -6.33
C LEU A 113 11.72 7.97 -7.60
N ARG A 114 12.47 7.77 -8.70
CA ARG A 114 12.21 8.34 -10.03
C ARG A 114 12.33 7.25 -11.11
N CYS A 115 11.53 6.19 -10.97
CA CYS A 115 11.64 5.00 -11.80
C CYS A 115 11.41 5.30 -13.28
N LEU A 116 12.25 4.72 -14.15
CA LEU A 116 12.29 4.99 -15.60
C LEU A 116 10.92 4.87 -16.30
N TYR A 117 10.07 3.95 -15.83
CA TYR A 117 8.76 3.65 -16.42
C TYR A 117 7.58 4.32 -15.70
N CYS A 118 7.83 5.11 -14.65
CA CYS A 118 6.78 5.62 -13.76
C CYS A 118 6.82 7.14 -13.60
N MET A 119 7.98 7.72 -13.30
CA MET A 119 8.11 9.15 -13.01
C MET A 119 9.30 9.75 -13.78
N PRO A 120 9.14 10.94 -14.38
CA PRO A 120 10.25 11.66 -15.02
C PRO A 120 11.39 11.94 -14.02
N GLU A 121 12.59 12.20 -14.51
CA GLU A 121 13.78 12.34 -13.68
C GLU A 121 13.71 13.53 -12.73
N GLU A 122 13.18 14.63 -13.27
CA GLU A 122 12.97 15.92 -12.64
C GLU A 122 11.88 15.83 -11.55
N GLY A 123 11.05 14.77 -11.59
CA GLY A 123 9.87 14.62 -10.77
C GLY A 123 8.65 15.31 -11.37
N ILE A 124 7.62 15.46 -10.55
CA ILE A 124 6.33 16.01 -10.96
C ILE A 124 5.98 17.21 -10.10
N ASP A 125 5.20 18.12 -10.66
CA ASP A 125 4.58 19.19 -9.90
C ASP A 125 3.55 18.59 -8.94
N LEU A 126 3.74 18.89 -7.66
CA LEU A 126 2.89 18.34 -6.61
C LEU A 126 1.67 19.23 -6.42
N SER A 127 0.50 18.61 -6.29
CA SER A 127 -0.71 19.34 -5.93
C SER A 127 -0.54 20.01 -4.55
N PRO A 128 -1.12 21.22 -4.36
CA PRO A 128 -1.18 21.83 -3.05
C PRO A 128 -1.92 20.91 -2.06
N PRO A 129 -1.56 20.90 -0.77
CA PRO A 129 -2.17 20.02 0.23
C PRO A 129 -3.70 20.12 0.29
N GLU A 130 -4.24 21.32 0.04
CA GLU A 130 -5.68 21.57 -0.01
C GLU A 130 -6.38 20.78 -1.10
N LYS A 131 -5.73 20.42 -2.20
CA LYS A 131 -6.32 19.57 -3.25
C LYS A 131 -6.23 18.08 -2.94
N LEU A 132 -5.56 17.66 -1.87
CA LEU A 132 -5.42 16.24 -1.52
C LEU A 132 -6.42 15.85 -0.44
N LEU A 133 -6.79 14.57 -0.41
CA LEU A 133 -7.63 14.01 0.64
C LEU A 133 -6.90 14.02 1.99
N THR A 134 -7.57 14.56 3.02
CA THR A 134 -7.10 14.49 4.41
C THR A 134 -7.28 13.09 4.99
N THR A 135 -6.64 12.81 6.13
CA THR A 135 -6.82 11.54 6.83
C THR A 135 -8.28 11.30 7.26
N PRO A 136 -8.98 12.27 7.90
CA PRO A 136 -10.41 12.14 8.20
C PRO A 136 -11.26 11.80 6.97
N GLU A 137 -11.02 12.47 5.84
CA GLU A 137 -11.75 12.23 4.58
C GLU A 137 -11.52 10.79 4.05
N ILE A 138 -10.27 10.32 4.06
CA ILE A 138 -9.94 8.94 3.64
C ILE A 138 -10.63 7.92 4.54
N VAL A 139 -10.62 8.14 5.86
CA VAL A 139 -11.23 7.23 6.83
C VAL A 139 -12.75 7.18 6.64
N TYR A 140 -13.39 8.34 6.47
CA TYR A 140 -14.84 8.42 6.23
C TYR A 140 -15.24 7.71 4.93
N LEU A 141 -14.53 7.97 3.83
CA LEU A 141 -14.78 7.27 2.56
C LEU A 141 -14.53 5.76 2.70
N SER A 142 -13.46 5.34 3.36
CA SER A 142 -13.16 3.92 3.57
C SER A 142 -14.24 3.22 4.37
N GLU A 143 -14.74 3.86 5.41
CA GLU A 143 -15.87 3.37 6.21
C GLU A 143 -17.14 3.21 5.36
N LEU A 144 -17.46 4.22 4.54
CA LEU A 144 -18.59 4.17 3.61
C LEU A 144 -18.48 2.94 2.70
N PHE A 145 -17.33 2.73 2.05
CA PHE A 145 -17.11 1.57 1.18
C PHE A 145 -17.18 0.23 1.93
N VAL A 146 -16.61 0.15 3.13
CA VAL A 146 -16.64 -1.07 3.96
C VAL A 146 -18.07 -1.44 4.33
N ASN A 147 -18.88 -0.45 4.73
CA ASN A 147 -20.30 -0.65 5.04
C ASN A 147 -21.12 -1.17 3.84
N GLN A 148 -20.66 -0.92 2.61
CA GLN A 148 -21.28 -1.43 1.37
C GLN A 148 -20.74 -2.79 0.91
N GLY A 149 -19.77 -3.38 1.61
CA GLY A 149 -19.25 -4.72 1.32
C GLY A 149 -17.78 -4.75 0.87
N VAL A 150 -17.06 -3.63 0.83
CA VAL A 150 -15.61 -3.65 0.64
C VAL A 150 -14.97 -4.35 1.83
N ASN A 151 -14.24 -5.43 1.55
CA ASN A 151 -13.53 -6.20 2.59
C ASN A 151 -12.01 -6.12 2.43
N LYS A 152 -11.52 -5.43 1.40
CA LYS A 152 -10.09 -5.24 1.14
C LYS A 152 -9.78 -3.80 0.77
N ILE A 153 -8.88 -3.19 1.53
CA ILE A 153 -8.33 -1.86 1.26
C ILE A 153 -6.84 -1.98 0.97
N ARG A 154 -6.37 -1.32 -0.09
CA ARG A 154 -4.95 -1.18 -0.39
C ARG A 154 -4.53 0.26 -0.49
N LEU A 155 -3.58 0.65 0.35
CA LEU A 155 -2.92 1.95 0.29
C LEU A 155 -1.82 1.95 -0.77
N THR A 156 -1.78 3.00 -1.57
CA THR A 156 -0.81 3.25 -2.64
C THR A 156 -0.58 4.76 -2.78
N GLY A 157 -0.02 5.23 -3.88
CA GLY A 157 0.22 6.65 -4.12
C GLY A 157 1.33 6.79 -5.16
N GLY A 158 2.17 7.79 -4.96
CA GLY A 158 3.60 7.69 -5.24
C GLY A 158 4.19 6.63 -4.32
N GLU A 159 4.78 7.06 -3.21
CA GLU A 159 5.25 6.17 -2.16
C GLU A 159 4.47 6.41 -0.85
N PRO A 160 3.53 5.53 -0.47
CA PRO A 160 2.70 5.73 0.73
C PRO A 160 3.53 5.85 2.01
N THR A 161 4.68 5.19 2.11
CA THR A 161 5.54 5.28 3.30
C THR A 161 6.20 6.67 3.47
N VAL A 162 6.16 7.55 2.46
CA VAL A 162 6.61 8.94 2.57
C VAL A 162 5.55 9.84 3.21
N ARG A 163 4.28 9.44 3.24
CA ARG A 163 3.22 10.18 3.93
C ARG A 163 3.52 10.22 5.44
N LYS A 164 3.48 11.41 6.04
CA LYS A 164 3.91 11.67 7.43
C LYS A 164 3.09 10.86 8.44
N ASP A 165 1.77 10.88 8.28
CA ASP A 165 0.79 10.27 9.17
C ASP A 165 0.30 8.89 8.68
N ILE A 166 1.07 8.19 7.83
CA ILE A 166 0.65 6.91 7.24
C ILE A 166 0.29 5.85 8.29
N VAL A 167 1.02 5.80 9.41
CA VAL A 167 0.75 4.85 10.49
C VAL A 167 -0.56 5.19 11.20
N ASP A 168 -0.81 6.47 11.47
CA ASP A 168 -2.05 6.91 12.12
C ASP A 168 -3.28 6.71 11.22
N LEU A 169 -3.12 6.91 9.91
CA LEU A 169 -4.13 6.56 8.92
C LEU A 169 -4.41 5.04 8.94
N MET A 170 -3.36 4.22 8.92
CA MET A 170 -3.52 2.76 8.97
C MET A 170 -4.19 2.29 10.26
N ARG A 171 -3.85 2.88 11.42
CA ARG A 171 -4.49 2.56 12.70
C ARG A 171 -6.01 2.82 12.64
N GLN A 172 -6.40 3.97 12.09
CA GLN A 172 -7.83 4.31 11.94
C GLN A 172 -8.56 3.38 10.95
N LEU A 173 -7.90 3.00 9.85
CA LEU A 173 -8.45 2.04 8.91
C LEU A 173 -8.53 0.63 9.50
N GLY A 174 -7.57 0.23 10.34
CA GLY A 174 -7.56 -1.04 11.06
C GLY A 174 -8.79 -1.20 11.95
N ASN A 175 -9.29 -0.12 12.55
CA ASN A 175 -10.52 -0.14 13.37
C ASN A 175 -11.77 -0.55 12.56
N LEU A 176 -11.75 -0.42 11.22
CA LEU A 176 -12.83 -0.85 10.34
C LEU A 176 -12.94 -2.38 10.23
N GLN A 177 -12.02 -3.16 10.81
CA GLN A 177 -12.16 -4.61 10.93
C GLN A 177 -13.46 -5.00 11.63
N SER A 178 -13.85 -4.23 12.67
CA SER A 178 -15.14 -4.37 13.36
C SER A 178 -16.37 -4.19 12.45
N LYS A 179 -16.19 -3.55 11.29
CA LYS A 179 -17.24 -3.26 10.28
C LYS A 179 -17.15 -4.16 9.05
N GLY A 180 -16.24 -5.14 9.03
CA GLY A 180 -16.13 -6.14 7.95
C GLY A 180 -14.88 -6.02 7.07
N LEU A 181 -13.96 -5.08 7.35
CA LEU A 181 -12.67 -5.04 6.66
C LEU A 181 -11.84 -6.28 7.03
N LYS A 182 -11.45 -7.08 6.04
CA LYS A 182 -10.66 -8.32 6.24
C LYS A 182 -9.19 -8.14 5.90
N GLU A 183 -8.89 -7.34 4.87
CA GLU A 183 -7.52 -7.14 4.40
C GLU A 183 -7.18 -5.65 4.31
N LEU A 184 -6.18 -5.22 5.10
CA LEU A 184 -5.53 -3.93 4.94
C LEU A 184 -4.13 -4.16 4.37
N CYS A 185 -3.90 -3.67 3.16
CA CYS A 185 -2.66 -3.89 2.42
C CYS A 185 -1.97 -2.58 2.03
N ILE A 186 -0.67 -2.65 1.74
CA ILE A 186 0.10 -1.52 1.19
C ILE A 186 0.84 -1.94 -0.09
N THR A 187 0.96 -1.03 -1.06
CA THR A 187 1.90 -1.14 -2.18
C THR A 187 2.98 -0.09 -2.01
N THR A 188 4.25 -0.53 -1.93
CA THR A 188 5.39 0.33 -1.60
C THR A 188 6.64 -0.12 -2.36
N ASN A 189 7.60 0.77 -2.59
CA ASN A 189 8.95 0.42 -3.05
C ASN A 189 9.82 -0.17 -1.93
N GLY A 190 9.38 -0.13 -0.68
CA GLY A 190 10.04 -0.81 0.44
C GLY A 190 11.19 -0.05 1.09
N ILE A 191 11.65 1.10 0.58
CA ILE A 191 12.83 1.80 1.12
C ILE A 191 12.64 2.21 2.59
N SER A 192 11.49 2.80 2.91
CA SER A 192 11.20 3.27 4.28
C SER A 192 10.38 2.29 5.09
N LEU A 193 10.07 1.11 4.54
CA LEU A 193 9.09 0.18 5.10
C LEU A 193 9.60 -0.45 6.40
N HIS A 194 10.84 -0.95 6.47
CA HIS A 194 11.42 -1.60 7.65
C HIS A 194 11.31 -0.79 8.94
N ARG A 195 11.30 0.55 8.86
CA ARG A 195 11.19 1.45 10.03
C ARG A 195 9.77 1.60 10.57
N LYS A 196 8.77 1.21 9.77
CA LYS A 196 7.35 1.40 10.07
C LYS A 196 6.59 0.07 10.22
N LEU A 197 7.21 -1.07 9.89
CA LEU A 197 6.55 -2.37 9.82
C LEU A 197 5.88 -2.79 11.12
N ASP A 198 6.55 -2.62 12.27
CA ASP A 198 6.01 -3.04 13.56
C ASP A 198 4.71 -2.29 13.88
N ALA A 199 4.75 -0.95 13.81
CA ALA A 199 3.57 -0.12 14.03
C ALA A 199 2.46 -0.34 12.97
N MET A 200 2.84 -0.68 11.73
CA MET A 200 1.88 -1.04 10.68
C MET A 200 1.22 -2.40 10.95
N ALA A 201 1.96 -3.39 11.43
CA ALA A 201 1.43 -4.69 11.82
C ALA A 201 0.47 -4.57 13.00
N GLU A 202 0.82 -3.79 14.02
CA GLU A 202 -0.07 -3.43 15.14
C GLU A 202 -1.35 -2.71 14.67
N SER A 203 -1.27 -1.97 13.57
CA SER A 203 -2.41 -1.31 12.93
C SER A 203 -3.26 -2.23 12.05
N GLY A 204 -2.97 -3.54 12.02
CA GLY A 204 -3.75 -4.53 11.26
C GLY A 204 -3.30 -4.74 9.82
N LEU A 205 -2.05 -4.41 9.47
CA LEU A 205 -1.48 -4.72 8.14
C LEU A 205 -1.47 -6.22 7.88
N THR A 206 -2.16 -6.67 6.83
CA THR A 206 -2.24 -8.09 6.46
C THR A 206 -1.43 -8.46 5.22
N GLY A 207 -0.97 -7.47 4.44
CA GLY A 207 -0.23 -7.77 3.21
C GLY A 207 0.55 -6.61 2.61
N VAL A 208 1.74 -6.93 2.10
CA VAL A 208 2.65 -6.00 1.46
C VAL A 208 2.86 -6.42 0.01
N ASN A 209 2.58 -5.51 -0.93
CA ASN A 209 3.07 -5.63 -2.30
C ASN A 209 4.27 -4.70 -2.45
N LEU A 210 5.46 -5.29 -2.47
CA LEU A 210 6.71 -4.58 -2.62
C LEU A 210 7.07 -4.49 -4.10
N SER A 211 7.37 -3.30 -4.60
CA SER A 211 7.81 -3.10 -5.99
C SER A 211 9.33 -3.16 -6.04
N LEU A 212 9.87 -4.18 -6.71
CA LEU A 212 11.30 -4.40 -6.87
C LEU A 212 11.54 -5.04 -8.23
N ASP A 213 12.15 -4.28 -9.14
CA ASP A 213 12.32 -4.69 -10.53
C ASP A 213 13.70 -5.32 -10.80
N THR A 214 14.58 -5.34 -9.81
CA THR A 214 15.92 -5.91 -9.89
C THR A 214 16.46 -6.29 -8.51
N LEU A 215 17.21 -7.39 -8.43
CA LEU A 215 17.98 -7.86 -7.28
C LEU A 215 19.44 -7.36 -7.30
N ASP A 216 19.86 -6.70 -8.38
CA ASP A 216 21.19 -6.11 -8.50
C ASP A 216 21.18 -4.65 -8.01
N PRO A 217 22.05 -4.28 -7.06
CA PRO A 217 22.05 -2.94 -6.47
C PRO A 217 22.41 -1.84 -7.46
N PHE A 218 23.24 -2.11 -8.47
CA PHE A 218 23.62 -1.12 -9.48
C PHE A 218 22.49 -0.88 -10.49
N GLN A 219 21.86 -1.95 -10.97
CA GLN A 219 20.65 -1.88 -11.78
C GLN A 219 19.52 -1.19 -11.03
N PHE A 220 19.37 -1.44 -9.72
CA PHE A 220 18.38 -0.73 -8.91
C PHE A 220 18.56 0.78 -9.00
N GLN A 221 19.80 1.26 -8.87
CA GLN A 221 20.10 2.68 -8.97
C GLN A 221 19.81 3.23 -10.37
N ILE A 222 20.11 2.47 -11.43
CA ILE A 222 19.81 2.86 -12.82
C ILE A 222 18.29 2.95 -13.02
N MET A 223 17.54 1.91 -12.64
CA MET A 223 16.11 1.80 -12.88
C MET A 223 15.30 2.79 -12.06
N THR A 224 15.74 3.12 -10.85
CA THR A 224 15.00 3.98 -9.90
C THR A 224 15.56 5.40 -9.79
N ARG A 225 16.73 5.66 -10.38
CA ARG A 225 17.56 6.88 -10.31
C ARG A 225 17.92 7.33 -8.88
N ARG A 226 17.87 6.41 -7.92
CA ARG A 226 18.15 6.65 -6.50
C ARG A 226 18.76 5.41 -5.86
N ASN A 227 19.54 5.62 -4.80
CA ASN A 227 20.00 4.52 -3.94
C ASN A 227 18.89 4.08 -3.00
N GLY A 228 18.90 2.81 -2.60
CA GLY A 228 17.88 2.28 -1.69
C GLY A 228 17.76 0.77 -1.63
N HIS A 229 18.43 0.03 -2.53
CA HIS A 229 18.36 -1.42 -2.63
C HIS A 229 18.52 -2.13 -1.27
N ASP A 230 19.56 -1.81 -0.49
CA ASP A 230 19.78 -2.41 0.82
C ASP A 230 18.63 -2.19 1.80
N ALA A 231 17.99 -1.02 1.74
CA ALA A 231 16.85 -0.71 2.59
C ALA A 231 15.60 -1.53 2.18
N VAL A 232 15.43 -1.78 0.88
CA VAL A 232 14.38 -2.67 0.36
C VAL A 232 14.62 -4.11 0.83
N MET A 233 15.84 -4.62 0.70
CA MET A 233 16.20 -5.97 1.15
C MET A 233 16.04 -6.13 2.67
N LYS A 234 16.37 -5.09 3.46
CA LYS A 234 16.06 -5.06 4.90
C LYS A 234 14.56 -5.18 5.18
N SER A 235 13.73 -4.49 4.40
CA SER A 235 12.27 -4.59 4.54
C SER A 235 11.73 -5.98 4.20
N ILE A 236 12.23 -6.63 3.14
CA ILE A 236 11.89 -8.02 2.80
C ILE A 236 12.27 -8.95 3.95
N LYS A 237 13.52 -8.87 4.40
CA LYS A 237 14.03 -9.70 5.50
C LYS A 237 13.20 -9.53 6.77
N ARG A 238 12.88 -8.28 7.14
CA ARG A 238 12.08 -8.00 8.34
C ARG A 238 10.68 -8.61 8.27
N ILE A 239 10.00 -8.56 7.12
CA ILE A 239 8.68 -9.19 6.96
C ILE A 239 8.78 -10.71 7.13
N LEU A 240 9.80 -11.34 6.52
CA LEU A 240 10.03 -12.78 6.64
C LEU A 240 10.32 -13.18 8.10
N GLU A 241 11.12 -12.39 8.82
CA GLU A 241 11.40 -12.59 10.25
C GLU A 241 10.12 -12.46 11.10
N MET A 242 9.30 -11.42 10.86
CA MET A 242 8.01 -11.25 11.55
C MET A 242 7.06 -12.42 11.28
N ASN A 243 7.05 -12.95 10.05
CA ASN A 243 6.22 -14.10 9.70
C ASN A 243 6.66 -15.39 10.40
N LYS A 244 7.97 -15.59 10.61
CA LYS A 244 8.48 -16.69 11.45
C LYS A 244 7.99 -16.59 12.90
N LEU A 245 7.72 -15.37 13.38
CA LEU A 245 7.13 -15.09 14.70
C LEU A 245 5.60 -15.12 14.70
N GLY A 246 4.94 -15.42 13.57
CA GLY A 246 3.49 -15.56 13.48
C GLY A 246 2.72 -14.31 13.03
N ALA A 247 3.39 -13.26 12.53
CA ALA A 247 2.70 -12.03 12.08
C ALA A 247 1.76 -12.25 10.88
N GLY A 248 1.98 -13.28 10.05
CA GLY A 248 1.08 -13.66 8.95
C GLY A 248 0.94 -12.62 7.84
N ILE A 249 1.92 -11.73 7.64
CA ILE A 249 1.90 -10.68 6.62
C ILE A 249 2.19 -11.30 5.26
N LYS A 250 1.22 -11.28 4.34
CA LYS A 250 1.40 -11.79 2.97
C LYS A 250 2.40 -10.89 2.21
N LEU A 251 3.57 -11.43 1.85
CA LEU A 251 4.58 -10.70 1.06
C LEU A 251 4.51 -11.07 -0.42
N LYS A 252 4.31 -10.04 -1.26
CA LYS A 252 4.31 -10.16 -2.72
C LYS A 252 5.33 -9.20 -3.30
N ILE A 253 6.24 -9.69 -4.12
CA ILE A 253 7.18 -8.85 -4.87
C ILE A 253 6.61 -8.65 -6.26
N ASN A 254 6.41 -7.42 -6.69
CA ASN A 254 5.98 -7.07 -8.03
C ASN A 254 7.20 -6.58 -8.83
N CYS A 255 7.46 -7.22 -9.97
CA CYS A 255 8.55 -6.88 -10.89
C CYS A 255 7.96 -6.60 -12.28
N VAL A 256 8.08 -5.36 -12.76
CA VAL A 256 7.74 -5.00 -14.14
C VAL A 256 8.90 -5.41 -15.03
N VAL A 257 8.63 -6.33 -15.96
CA VAL A 257 9.67 -6.89 -16.83
C VAL A 257 9.70 -6.12 -18.14
N MET A 258 10.88 -5.59 -18.48
CA MET A 258 11.14 -4.81 -19.68
C MET A 258 12.29 -5.43 -20.46
N ARG A 259 12.07 -5.60 -21.77
CA ARG A 259 13.04 -6.20 -22.67
C ARG A 259 14.32 -5.35 -22.74
N GLY A 260 15.46 -6.02 -22.70
CA GLY A 260 16.79 -5.40 -22.72
C GLY A 260 17.17 -4.65 -21.44
N LEU A 261 16.34 -4.68 -20.39
CA LEU A 261 16.62 -4.02 -19.12
C LEU A 261 16.81 -5.03 -17.99
N ASN A 262 15.75 -5.76 -17.61
CA ASN A 262 15.75 -6.64 -16.45
C ASN A 262 15.25 -8.07 -16.73
N GLU A 263 15.02 -8.44 -17.99
CA GLU A 263 14.57 -9.81 -18.37
C GLU A 263 15.48 -10.93 -17.87
N ARG A 264 16.79 -10.67 -17.76
CA ARG A 264 17.77 -11.62 -17.20
C ARG A 264 17.52 -11.96 -15.72
N GLU A 265 16.75 -11.14 -15.03
CA GLU A 265 16.47 -11.27 -13.60
C GLU A 265 15.26 -12.15 -13.29
N ILE A 266 14.51 -12.59 -14.31
CA ILE A 266 13.37 -13.49 -14.13
C ILE A 266 13.79 -14.75 -13.36
N LEU A 267 14.86 -15.43 -13.77
CA LEU A 267 15.33 -16.65 -13.09
C LEU A 267 15.87 -16.36 -11.67
N PRO A 268 16.72 -15.34 -11.44
CA PRO A 268 17.09 -14.90 -10.08
C PRO A 268 15.90 -14.62 -9.16
N PHE A 269 14.84 -13.97 -9.66
CA PHE A 269 13.63 -13.75 -8.87
C PHE A 269 12.85 -15.05 -8.58
N VAL A 270 12.80 -15.99 -9.53
CA VAL A 270 12.22 -17.32 -9.25
C VAL A 270 13.02 -18.02 -8.15
N GLU A 271 14.36 -17.99 -8.23
CA GLU A 271 15.26 -18.57 -7.24
C GLU A 271 15.13 -17.95 -5.85
N LEU A 272 14.78 -16.67 -5.74
CA LEU A 272 14.51 -16.02 -4.46
C LEU A 272 13.40 -16.75 -3.66
N GLY A 273 12.42 -17.32 -4.37
CA GLY A 273 11.32 -18.10 -3.78
C GLY A 273 11.70 -19.52 -3.37
N ARG A 274 12.95 -19.99 -3.55
CA ARG A 274 13.33 -21.37 -3.23
C ARG A 274 13.09 -21.72 -1.76
N GLU A 275 13.63 -20.91 -0.87
CA GLU A 275 13.57 -21.12 0.59
C GLU A 275 12.68 -20.10 1.32
N GLN A 276 12.13 -19.12 0.60
CA GLN A 276 11.39 -18.01 1.18
C GLN A 276 9.92 -18.11 0.81
N ASP A 277 9.03 -18.02 1.81
CA ASP A 277 7.58 -17.93 1.61
C ASP A 277 7.20 -16.52 1.14
N LEU A 278 7.40 -16.30 -0.16
CA LEU A 278 6.99 -15.09 -0.86
C LEU A 278 6.48 -15.44 -2.26
N GLU A 279 5.71 -14.52 -2.83
CA GLU A 279 5.22 -14.64 -4.20
C GLU A 279 5.81 -13.54 -5.08
N VAL A 280 6.61 -13.90 -6.08
CA VAL A 280 7.14 -12.96 -7.08
C VAL A 280 6.18 -12.88 -8.26
N ARG A 281 5.72 -11.67 -8.58
CA ARG A 281 4.76 -11.39 -9.64
C ARG A 281 5.43 -10.62 -10.76
N PHE A 282 5.60 -11.26 -11.90
CA PHE A 282 6.05 -10.63 -13.12
C PHE A 282 4.90 -9.91 -13.80
N ILE A 283 5.10 -8.66 -14.16
CA ILE A 283 4.09 -7.78 -14.74
C ILE A 283 4.51 -7.41 -16.16
N GLU A 284 3.61 -7.62 -17.12
CA GLU A 284 3.82 -7.15 -18.49
C GLU A 284 3.90 -5.61 -18.50
N TYR A 285 4.92 -5.08 -19.18
CA TYR A 285 5.09 -3.64 -19.34
C TYR A 285 3.90 -3.02 -20.11
N MET A 286 3.20 -2.08 -19.48
CA MET A 286 1.97 -1.45 -20.00
C MET A 286 2.20 0.00 -20.43
N PRO A 287 1.39 0.52 -21.38
CA PRO A 287 1.40 1.93 -21.72
C PRO A 287 0.82 2.78 -20.59
N PHE A 288 1.51 3.87 -20.27
CA PHE A 288 1.05 4.95 -19.40
C PHE A 288 1.47 6.29 -19.98
N ASP A 289 0.66 7.33 -19.75
CA ASP A 289 1.01 8.68 -20.16
C ASP A 289 2.40 9.06 -19.60
N GLY A 290 3.32 9.40 -20.51
CA GLY A 290 4.69 9.80 -20.19
C GLY A 290 5.72 8.68 -20.03
N ASN A 291 5.35 7.40 -20.09
CA ASN A 291 6.30 6.30 -19.84
C ASN A 291 7.08 5.78 -21.07
N LYS A 292 6.92 6.41 -22.24
CA LYS A 292 7.60 6.04 -23.51
C LYS A 292 7.49 4.53 -23.83
N TRP A 293 6.30 3.98 -23.64
CA TRP A 293 5.99 2.59 -23.92
C TRP A 293 6.28 2.22 -25.39
N SER A 294 6.64 0.97 -25.60
CA SER A 294 6.86 0.37 -26.91
C SER A 294 6.64 -1.13 -26.81
N GLU A 295 5.91 -1.70 -27.77
CA GLU A 295 5.69 -3.14 -27.85
C GLU A 295 7.01 -3.93 -27.89
N ASN A 296 8.05 -3.40 -28.56
CA ASN A 296 9.38 -4.02 -28.62
C ASN A 296 10.05 -4.18 -27.24
N LYS A 297 9.67 -3.35 -26.27
CA LYS A 297 10.15 -3.43 -24.89
C LYS A 297 9.29 -4.35 -24.02
N MET A 298 8.15 -4.80 -24.51
CA MET A 298 7.28 -5.72 -23.78
C MET A 298 7.84 -7.14 -23.90
N LEU A 299 7.83 -7.85 -22.76
CA LEU A 299 8.01 -9.29 -22.71
C LEU A 299 6.68 -9.92 -22.30
N SER A 300 6.12 -10.76 -23.16
CA SER A 300 4.82 -11.38 -22.90
C SER A 300 4.92 -12.44 -21.79
N TYR A 301 3.78 -12.72 -21.15
CA TYR A 301 3.63 -13.85 -20.26
C TYR A 301 4.10 -15.18 -20.86
N GLY A 302 3.80 -15.43 -22.13
CA GLY A 302 4.20 -16.67 -22.82
C GLY A 302 5.72 -16.80 -22.89
N GLU A 303 6.41 -15.71 -23.24
CA GLU A 303 7.88 -15.67 -23.30
C GLU A 303 8.51 -15.83 -21.91
N MET A 304 8.00 -15.11 -20.90
CA MET A 304 8.50 -15.22 -19.52
C MET A 304 8.33 -16.65 -18.98
N LEU A 305 7.16 -17.27 -19.24
CA LEU A 305 6.88 -18.64 -18.84
C LEU A 305 7.78 -19.65 -19.56
N ALA A 306 8.00 -19.46 -20.86
CA ALA A 306 8.89 -20.32 -21.65
C ALA A 306 10.33 -20.25 -21.13
N LEU A 307 10.84 -19.05 -20.83
CA LEU A 307 12.17 -18.85 -20.26
C LEU A 307 12.34 -19.58 -18.93
N ILE A 308 11.33 -19.54 -18.06
CA ILE A 308 11.38 -20.25 -16.78
C ILE A 308 11.34 -21.78 -17.00
N ARG A 309 10.49 -22.25 -17.92
CA ARG A 309 10.35 -23.69 -18.22
C ARG A 309 11.61 -24.32 -18.79
N GLN A 310 12.47 -23.55 -19.45
CA GLN A 310 13.77 -24.05 -19.90
C GLN A 310 14.64 -24.53 -18.74
N LYS A 311 14.56 -23.86 -17.56
CA LYS A 311 15.29 -24.26 -16.35
C LYS A 311 14.48 -25.20 -15.46
N TYR A 312 13.16 -25.02 -15.39
CA TYR A 312 12.25 -25.82 -14.57
C TYR A 312 11.13 -26.41 -15.44
N PRO A 313 11.38 -27.56 -16.09
CA PRO A 313 10.38 -28.18 -16.97
C PRO A 313 9.12 -28.63 -16.21
N ASP A 314 9.26 -29.03 -14.95
CA ASP A 314 8.18 -29.51 -14.08
C ASP A 314 7.35 -28.39 -13.43
N LEU A 315 7.35 -27.19 -14.01
CA LEU A 315 6.64 -26.04 -13.48
C LEU A 315 5.12 -26.26 -13.50
N GLU A 316 4.49 -26.21 -12.33
CA GLU A 316 3.06 -26.51 -12.16
C GLU A 316 2.24 -25.23 -12.05
N LYS A 317 1.08 -25.18 -12.73
CA LYS A 317 0.10 -24.12 -12.55
C LYS A 317 -0.68 -24.35 -11.27
N VAL A 318 -0.80 -23.32 -10.43
CA VAL A 318 -1.69 -23.32 -9.27
C VAL A 318 -3.12 -22.98 -9.72
N GLN A 319 -4.11 -23.59 -9.07
CA GLN A 319 -5.51 -23.31 -9.37
C GLN A 319 -5.83 -21.82 -9.14
N ASP A 320 -6.44 -21.17 -10.14
CA ASP A 320 -6.82 -19.77 -10.05
C ASP A 320 -8.04 -19.60 -9.12
N HIS A 321 -8.06 -18.54 -8.31
CA HIS A 321 -9.23 -18.16 -7.51
C HIS A 321 -10.10 -17.11 -8.23
N LYS A 322 -11.33 -16.93 -7.73
CA LYS A 322 -12.24 -15.89 -8.21
C LYS A 322 -11.55 -14.52 -8.10
N ASN A 323 -11.61 -13.73 -9.18
CA ASN A 323 -11.03 -12.38 -9.26
C ASN A 323 -9.48 -12.31 -9.22
N ASP A 324 -8.77 -13.44 -9.37
CA ASP A 324 -7.30 -13.42 -9.42
C ASP A 324 -6.78 -12.65 -10.63
N THR A 325 -5.87 -11.71 -10.36
CA THR A 325 -5.24 -10.87 -11.39
C THR A 325 -3.96 -11.49 -11.95
N SER A 326 -3.45 -12.53 -11.30
CA SER A 326 -2.17 -13.18 -11.63
C SER A 326 -2.39 -14.67 -11.84
N LYS A 327 -1.85 -15.20 -12.93
CA LYS A 327 -1.76 -16.65 -13.16
C LYS A 327 -0.60 -17.17 -12.33
N THR A 328 -0.88 -17.99 -11.32
CA THR A 328 0.13 -18.42 -10.33
C THR A 328 0.69 -19.78 -10.70
N TYR A 329 2.00 -19.94 -10.53
CA TYR A 329 2.78 -21.15 -10.79
C TYR A 329 3.69 -21.45 -9.59
N ARG A 330 4.05 -22.72 -9.45
CA ARG A 330 5.01 -23.19 -8.45
C ARG A 330 6.03 -24.13 -9.09
N VAL A 331 7.28 -24.01 -8.65
CA VAL A 331 8.32 -25.00 -8.94
C VAL A 331 8.26 -26.06 -7.83
N PRO A 332 8.16 -27.36 -8.15
CA PRO A 332 8.23 -28.41 -7.14
C PRO A 332 9.47 -28.27 -6.25
N GLY A 333 9.28 -28.36 -4.92
CA GLY A 333 10.35 -28.18 -3.92
C GLY A 333 10.63 -26.73 -3.51
N PHE A 334 10.02 -25.72 -4.16
CA PHE A 334 10.15 -24.34 -3.73
C PHE A 334 9.09 -24.00 -2.68
N THR A 335 9.46 -23.17 -1.71
CA THR A 335 8.53 -22.66 -0.69
C THR A 335 7.63 -21.57 -1.26
N GLY A 336 8.25 -20.66 -2.01
CA GLY A 336 7.60 -19.53 -2.65
C GLY A 336 6.91 -19.90 -3.97
N ARG A 337 6.27 -18.90 -4.55
CA ARG A 337 5.51 -19.02 -5.81
C ARG A 337 5.88 -17.90 -6.77
N MET A 338 5.55 -18.08 -8.03
CA MET A 338 5.55 -16.97 -8.98
C MET A 338 4.19 -16.75 -9.64
N GLY A 339 3.87 -15.51 -9.94
CA GLY A 339 2.65 -15.12 -10.62
C GLY A 339 2.95 -14.28 -11.85
N PHE A 340 2.04 -14.31 -12.82
CA PHE A 340 2.13 -13.47 -14.00
C PHE A 340 0.90 -12.60 -14.12
N ILE A 341 1.10 -11.28 -14.08
CA ILE A 341 0.07 -10.28 -14.31
C ILE A 341 0.06 -9.99 -15.82
N THR A 342 -0.92 -10.58 -16.50
CA THR A 342 -1.09 -10.60 -17.96
C THR A 342 -1.89 -9.41 -18.45
N SER A 343 -1.46 -8.20 -18.07
CA SER A 343 -2.21 -6.98 -18.31
C SER A 343 -2.47 -6.65 -19.78
N MET A 344 -1.62 -7.11 -20.70
CA MET A 344 -1.73 -6.81 -22.12
C MET A 344 -2.22 -8.01 -22.91
N THR A 345 -1.64 -9.20 -22.67
CA THR A 345 -1.88 -10.37 -23.52
C THR A 345 -3.14 -11.15 -23.15
N HIS A 346 -3.50 -11.22 -21.87
CA HIS A 346 -4.65 -11.98 -21.38
C HIS A 346 -5.33 -11.25 -20.23
N ASN A 347 -6.12 -10.22 -20.56
CA ASN A 347 -6.75 -9.38 -19.55
C ASN A 347 -7.70 -10.18 -18.60
N PHE A 348 -7.82 -9.69 -17.37
CA PHE A 348 -8.67 -10.25 -16.30
C PHE A 348 -9.91 -9.39 -16.02
N CYS A 349 -10.36 -8.60 -16.99
CA CYS A 349 -11.41 -7.61 -16.75
C CYS A 349 -12.76 -8.22 -16.37
N GLY A 350 -13.11 -9.38 -16.95
CA GLY A 350 -14.36 -10.09 -16.66
C GLY A 350 -14.56 -10.47 -15.18
N THR A 351 -13.47 -10.57 -14.41
CA THR A 351 -13.52 -10.86 -12.97
C THR A 351 -12.97 -9.70 -12.14
N CYS A 352 -12.86 -8.49 -12.69
CA CYS A 352 -12.28 -7.37 -11.94
C CYS A 352 -13.24 -6.81 -10.89
N ASN A 353 -12.84 -6.86 -9.62
CA ASN A 353 -13.56 -6.35 -8.44
C ASN A 353 -12.96 -5.06 -7.84
N ARG A 354 -12.11 -4.35 -8.58
CA ARG A 354 -11.31 -3.23 -8.06
C ARG A 354 -11.93 -1.87 -8.33
N LEU A 355 -11.95 -1.03 -7.30
CA LEU A 355 -12.24 0.40 -7.36
C LEU A 355 -11.01 1.18 -6.88
N ARG A 356 -10.86 2.41 -7.36
CA ARG A 356 -9.71 3.26 -7.03
C ARG A 356 -10.18 4.65 -6.61
N ILE A 357 -9.52 5.21 -5.61
CA ILE A 357 -9.62 6.62 -5.23
C ILE A 357 -8.23 7.24 -5.44
N THR A 358 -8.17 8.33 -6.20
CA THR A 358 -6.93 9.09 -6.46
C THR A 358 -6.59 9.99 -5.27
N GLY A 359 -5.37 10.54 -5.24
CA GLY A 359 -4.91 11.39 -4.13
C GLY A 359 -5.74 12.66 -3.94
N ASP A 360 -6.32 13.17 -5.02
CA ASP A 360 -7.25 14.30 -5.05
C ASP A 360 -8.72 13.89 -4.88
N GLY A 361 -8.98 12.60 -4.60
CA GLY A 361 -10.28 12.09 -4.20
C GLY A 361 -11.30 11.88 -5.31
N ASN A 362 -10.83 11.66 -6.53
CA ASN A 362 -11.66 11.16 -7.62
C ASN A 362 -11.79 9.63 -7.55
N ILE A 363 -12.99 9.12 -7.83
CA ILE A 363 -13.21 7.68 -8.02
C ILE A 363 -12.89 7.29 -9.48
N LYS A 364 -12.04 6.27 -9.65
CA LYS A 364 -11.78 5.59 -10.92
C LYS A 364 -12.22 4.14 -10.85
N VAL A 365 -13.16 3.75 -11.71
CA VAL A 365 -13.67 2.37 -11.78
C VAL A 365 -12.81 1.46 -12.65
N CYS A 366 -12.02 2.03 -13.57
CA CYS A 366 -11.02 1.35 -14.37
C CYS A 366 -9.70 2.12 -14.33
N LEU A 367 -8.59 1.41 -14.61
CA LEU A 367 -7.28 2.06 -14.70
C LEU A 367 -7.10 2.84 -16.00
N PHE A 368 -7.80 2.45 -17.08
CA PHE A 368 -7.70 2.99 -18.43
C PHE A 368 -8.95 3.76 -18.86
N ASP A 369 -9.72 4.25 -17.89
CA ASP A 369 -10.92 5.05 -18.17
C ASP A 369 -10.71 6.46 -17.63
N ASN A 370 -11.20 7.43 -18.40
CA ASN A 370 -11.11 8.86 -18.10
C ASN A 370 -12.34 9.38 -17.38
N ALA A 371 -13.42 8.59 -17.30
CA ALA A 371 -14.58 8.94 -16.49
C ALA A 371 -14.18 8.92 -15.00
N GLU A 372 -14.12 10.11 -14.41
CA GLU A 372 -13.79 10.32 -13.01
C GLU A 372 -14.88 11.18 -12.36
N VAL A 373 -15.19 10.90 -11.10
CA VAL A 373 -16.09 11.73 -10.30
C VAL A 373 -15.44 12.09 -8.98
N SER A 374 -15.50 13.36 -8.60
CA SER A 374 -14.87 13.87 -7.38
C SER A 374 -15.71 13.57 -6.15
N LEU A 375 -15.32 12.55 -5.39
CA LEU A 375 -15.93 12.26 -4.08
C LEU A 375 -15.48 13.29 -3.04
N ARG A 376 -14.28 13.84 -3.20
CA ARG A 376 -13.73 14.90 -2.34
C ARG A 376 -14.62 16.14 -2.35
N ASP A 377 -14.97 16.63 -3.54
CA ASP A 377 -15.69 17.90 -3.65
C ASP A 377 -17.09 17.77 -3.06
N LEU A 378 -17.80 16.69 -3.37
CA LEU A 378 -19.08 16.33 -2.73
C LEU A 378 -18.95 16.22 -1.20
N LEU A 379 -17.88 15.60 -0.71
CA LEU A 379 -17.64 15.50 0.72
C LEU A 379 -17.40 16.87 1.37
N ARG A 380 -16.77 17.80 0.66
CA ARG A 380 -16.40 19.14 1.17
C ARG A 380 -17.46 20.20 0.98
N GLU A 381 -18.56 19.94 0.27
CA GLU A 381 -19.69 20.87 0.17
C GLU A 381 -20.19 21.30 1.56
N SER A 382 -20.25 20.36 2.51
CA SER A 382 -20.63 20.64 3.91
C SER A 382 -19.60 21.46 4.70
N ASN A 383 -18.43 21.74 4.13
CA ASN A 383 -17.36 22.52 4.72
C ASN A 383 -16.91 23.66 3.80
N CYS A 384 -17.83 24.20 3.01
CA CYS A 384 -17.56 25.30 2.07
C CYS A 384 -16.39 25.03 1.11
N GLY A 385 -16.23 23.78 0.66
CA GLY A 385 -15.15 23.35 -0.23
C GLY A 385 -13.78 23.18 0.45
N LYS A 386 -13.66 23.42 1.76
CA LYS A 386 -12.39 23.37 2.49
C LYS A 386 -12.05 21.94 2.95
N PRO A 387 -10.74 21.61 3.06
CA PRO A 387 -10.30 20.36 3.66
C PRO A 387 -10.92 20.12 5.04
N ILE A 388 -11.37 18.89 5.28
CA ILE A 388 -12.03 18.51 6.54
C ILE A 388 -10.97 17.94 7.50
N ASP A 389 -10.82 18.58 8.65
CA ASP A 389 -10.00 18.10 9.76
C ASP A 389 -10.80 17.15 10.68
N ARG A 390 -10.15 16.70 11.76
CA ARG A 390 -10.75 15.71 12.66
C ARG A 390 -11.95 16.28 13.41
N GLU A 391 -11.85 17.49 13.93
CA GLU A 391 -12.92 18.15 14.70
C GLU A 391 -14.15 18.39 13.82
N THR A 392 -13.93 18.90 12.61
CA THR A 392 -15.00 19.10 11.62
C THR A 392 -15.63 17.77 11.21
N MET A 393 -14.84 16.72 11.04
CA MET A 393 -15.37 15.39 10.67
C MET A 393 -16.21 14.79 11.80
N ASP A 394 -15.77 14.94 13.05
CA ASP A 394 -16.50 14.46 14.22
C ASP A 394 -17.82 15.25 14.39
N ALA A 395 -17.82 16.57 14.15
CA ALA A 395 -19.03 17.37 14.12
C ALA A 395 -20.00 16.93 13.00
N ILE A 396 -19.50 16.66 11.80
CA ILE A 396 -20.31 16.12 10.70
C ILE A 396 -20.93 14.78 11.10
N ARG A 397 -20.18 13.87 11.73
CA ARG A 397 -20.69 12.58 12.19
C ARG A 397 -21.74 12.71 13.29
N GLN A 398 -21.58 13.66 14.22
CA GLN A 398 -22.58 13.94 15.25
C GLN A 398 -23.88 14.43 14.61
N LEU A 399 -23.80 15.38 13.67
CA LEU A 399 -24.96 15.85 12.92
C LEU A 399 -25.65 14.71 12.14
N GLU A 400 -24.89 13.80 11.53
CA GLU A 400 -25.44 12.62 10.85
C GLU A 400 -26.16 11.67 11.82
N HIS A 401 -25.71 11.58 13.07
CA HIS A 401 -26.33 10.75 14.10
C HIS A 401 -27.58 11.40 14.73
N ASP A 402 -27.60 12.74 14.81
CA ASP A 402 -28.68 13.50 15.45
C ASP A 402 -29.87 13.80 14.50
N LEU A 403 -29.72 13.57 13.20
CA LEU A 403 -30.81 13.71 12.21
C LEU A 403 -31.90 12.64 12.42
N PRO A 404 -33.20 13.01 12.42
CA PRO A 404 -34.29 12.07 12.62
C PRO A 404 -34.35 11.01 11.52
N LEU A 405 -34.48 9.75 11.96
CA LEU A 405 -34.58 8.54 11.13
C LEU A 405 -35.67 8.69 10.05
N GLN A 406 -35.28 8.86 8.79
CA GLN A 406 -36.20 8.67 7.68
C GLN A 406 -36.28 7.18 7.33
N SER A 407 -37.39 6.55 7.70
CA SER A 407 -37.71 5.18 7.29
C SER A 407 -38.05 5.14 5.80
N SER A 408 -37.06 4.87 4.94
CA SER A 408 -37.36 4.45 3.57
C SER A 408 -37.88 3.01 3.59
N SER A 409 -39.13 2.82 3.16
CA SER A 409 -39.90 1.57 3.14
C SER A 409 -39.42 0.55 2.09
N SER A 410 -38.14 0.16 2.12
CA SER A 410 -37.62 -0.97 1.35
C SER A 410 -36.40 -1.62 2.04
N GLY A 411 -36.69 -2.62 2.89
CA GLY A 411 -35.95 -3.88 3.00
C GLY A 411 -34.44 -3.93 3.31
N SER A 412 -33.72 -2.83 3.54
CA SER A 412 -32.33 -2.88 4.00
C SER A 412 -32.07 -1.80 5.04
N GLY A 413 -31.92 -2.22 6.31
CA GLY A 413 -31.70 -1.34 7.45
C GLY A 413 -30.31 -0.73 7.45
N LEU A 414 -30.12 0.36 6.72
CA LEU A 414 -28.98 1.25 6.88
C LEU A 414 -29.50 2.64 7.26
N ASN A 415 -29.11 3.13 8.43
CA ASN A 415 -29.24 4.54 8.79
C ASN A 415 -28.19 5.31 7.98
N VAL A 416 -28.57 5.82 6.82
CA VAL A 416 -27.67 6.52 5.90
C VAL A 416 -28.05 7.99 5.89
N SER A 417 -27.10 8.89 6.17
CA SER A 417 -27.35 10.33 6.05
C SER A 417 -27.65 10.70 4.60
N GLU A 418 -28.37 11.79 4.35
CA GLU A 418 -28.67 12.27 2.99
C GLU A 418 -27.38 12.43 2.16
N LYS A 419 -26.31 12.91 2.79
CA LYS A 419 -24.98 13.03 2.21
C LYS A 419 -24.36 11.68 1.83
N GLN A 420 -24.44 10.69 2.71
CA GLN A 420 -23.98 9.35 2.41
C GLN A 420 -24.78 8.74 1.25
N ILE A 421 -26.10 8.96 1.18
CA ILE A 421 -26.93 8.53 0.05
C ILE A 421 -26.46 9.19 -1.26
N GLN A 422 -26.18 10.49 -1.24
CA GLN A 422 -25.67 11.20 -2.42
C GLN A 422 -24.32 10.64 -2.88
N LEU A 423 -23.37 10.42 -1.95
CA LEU A 423 -22.09 9.77 -2.25
C LEU A 423 -22.29 8.37 -2.83
N LEU A 424 -23.16 7.56 -2.23
CA LEU A 424 -23.46 6.20 -2.69
C LEU A 424 -24.10 6.19 -4.08
N ASN A 425 -25.00 7.11 -4.38
CA ASN A 425 -25.61 7.25 -5.70
C ASN A 425 -24.55 7.56 -6.76
N VAL A 426 -23.65 8.51 -6.48
CA VAL A 426 -22.54 8.87 -7.37
C VAL A 426 -21.60 7.68 -7.58
N ILE A 427 -21.24 6.98 -6.51
CA ILE A 427 -20.41 5.76 -6.58
C ILE A 427 -21.12 4.70 -7.43
N GLY A 428 -22.41 4.45 -7.19
CA GLY A 428 -23.21 3.46 -7.91
C GLY A 428 -23.31 3.76 -9.40
N MET A 429 -23.50 5.03 -9.78
CA MET A 429 -23.48 5.45 -11.18
C MET A 429 -22.12 5.19 -11.82
N ALA A 430 -21.03 5.54 -11.15
CA ALA A 430 -19.68 5.29 -11.66
C ALA A 430 -19.43 3.78 -11.82
N VAL A 431 -19.80 2.95 -10.84
CA VAL A 431 -19.65 1.49 -10.88
C VAL A 431 -20.46 0.87 -12.02
N LYS A 432 -21.70 1.31 -12.24
CA LYS A 432 -22.54 0.83 -13.35
C LYS A 432 -21.96 1.17 -14.73
N ASN A 433 -21.24 2.29 -14.86
CA ASN A 433 -20.58 2.69 -16.10
C ASN A 433 -19.29 1.90 -16.40
N LYS A 434 -18.84 1.03 -15.49
CA LYS A 434 -17.64 0.23 -15.70
C LYS A 434 -17.82 -0.75 -16.86
N LYS A 435 -17.01 -0.59 -17.91
CA LYS A 435 -16.98 -1.47 -19.08
C LYS A 435 -16.63 -2.92 -18.72
N GLU A 436 -17.07 -3.87 -19.56
CA GLU A 436 -16.76 -5.30 -19.42
C GLU A 436 -15.24 -5.56 -19.45
N LYS A 437 -14.57 -5.00 -20.47
CA LYS A 437 -13.14 -5.11 -20.72
C LYS A 437 -12.55 -3.77 -21.17
N HIS A 438 -11.24 -3.58 -20.96
CA HIS A 438 -10.53 -2.44 -21.52
C HIS A 438 -10.31 -2.61 -23.03
N ALA A 439 -9.97 -1.51 -23.70
CA ALA A 439 -9.63 -1.49 -25.12
C ALA A 439 -8.45 -2.43 -25.45
N GLY A 440 -8.32 -2.85 -26.71
CA GLY A 440 -7.22 -3.69 -27.17
C GLY A 440 -5.86 -2.96 -27.15
N ILE A 441 -4.77 -3.71 -27.29
CA ILE A 441 -3.39 -3.18 -27.22
C ILE A 441 -3.18 -1.96 -28.16
N GLY A 442 -3.64 -2.05 -29.41
CA GLY A 442 -3.48 -0.97 -30.40
C GLY A 442 -4.30 0.30 -30.14
N GLU A 443 -5.34 0.22 -29.30
CA GLU A 443 -6.13 1.38 -28.89
C GLU A 443 -5.61 1.99 -27.59
N LEU A 444 -5.11 1.16 -26.66
CA LEU A 444 -4.60 1.60 -25.36
C LEU A 444 -3.38 2.52 -25.46
N GLU A 445 -2.52 2.33 -26.47
CA GLU A 445 -1.36 3.19 -26.70
C GLU A 445 -1.75 4.65 -26.97
N ASN A 446 -2.89 4.86 -27.64
CA ASN A 446 -3.34 6.17 -28.10
C ASN A 446 -4.39 6.81 -27.18
N MET A 447 -4.81 6.10 -26.13
CA MET A 447 -5.75 6.62 -25.15
C MET A 447 -5.02 7.50 -24.14
N LYS A 448 -5.43 8.77 -24.04
CA LYS A 448 -5.10 9.59 -22.86
C LYS A 448 -5.60 8.86 -21.63
N ASN A 449 -4.74 8.67 -20.63
CA ASN A 449 -5.11 8.00 -19.40
C ASN A 449 -4.43 8.64 -18.20
N ARG A 450 -5.22 9.34 -17.39
CA ARG A 450 -4.72 9.99 -16.18
C ARG A 450 -4.17 8.94 -15.19
N PRO A 451 -2.89 9.02 -14.79
CA PRO A 451 -2.31 8.13 -13.79
C PRO A 451 -2.94 8.36 -12.40
N MET A 452 -2.68 7.44 -11.46
CA MET A 452 -3.17 7.54 -10.06
C MET A 452 -2.58 8.72 -9.26
N ILE A 453 -1.62 9.41 -9.86
CA ILE A 453 -0.93 10.61 -9.40
C ILE A 453 -0.97 11.58 -10.57
N LEU A 454 -1.17 12.87 -10.32
CA LEU A 454 -1.03 13.88 -11.37
C LEU A 454 0.44 13.95 -11.81
N ILE A 455 0.73 13.43 -13.00
CA ILE A 455 1.99 13.66 -13.70
C ILE A 455 1.70 14.86 -14.60
N GLY A 456 2.34 16.00 -14.30
CA GLY A 456 2.06 17.35 -14.80
C GLY A 456 1.39 17.49 -16.18
N GLY A 457 0.45 18.42 -16.24
CA GLY A 457 -0.15 19.01 -17.44
C GLY A 457 -0.16 20.52 -17.32
#